data_AF-A0A6P0XLY2-F1
#
_entry.id   AF-A0A6P0XLY2-F1
#
_cell.length_a   1.000
_cell.length_b   1.000
_cell.length_c   1.000
_cell.angle_alpha   90.00
_cell.angle_beta   90.00
_cell.angle_gamma   90.00
#
_symmetry.space_group_name_H-M   'P 1'
#
loop_
_entity.id
_entity.type
_entity.pdbx_description
1 polymer ?
#
loop_
_entity_poly.entity_id
_entity_poly.type
_entity_poly.pdbx_seq_one_letter_code
_entity_poly.pdbx_strand_id
1 'polypeptide(L)'
;MVFVTKYRKKVITSEILQQLNKIFDETCSKWECELVEFNGEVDHVHLLITFNPKVQLSKFIANLKTVSSRLIRRDFADYLARFYTKPLLWTGSYFVASCGGVTIEQLKEYVEHQSTPI
;
A
#
# COMPACT_ATOMS: atom_id res chain seq x y z
N MET A 1 -2.65 7.38 -1.62
CA MET A 1 -2.92 6.87 -0.24
C MET A 1 -1.68 6.20 0.30
N VAL A 2 -1.52 6.15 1.64
CA VAL A 2 -0.32 5.59 2.29
C VAL A 2 -0.68 4.58 3.37
N PHE A 3 -0.04 3.41 3.32
CA PHE A 3 -0.11 2.39 4.38
C PHE A 3 1.25 2.21 5.03
N VAL A 4 1.28 2.34 6.36
CA VAL A 4 2.50 2.24 7.16
C VAL A 4 2.49 0.93 7.93
N THR A 5 3.64 0.26 7.97
CA THR A 5 3.83 -0.96 8.74
C THR A 5 3.62 -0.71 10.24
N LYS A 6 3.23 -1.75 10.97
CA LYS A 6 3.00 -1.64 12.41
C LYS A 6 4.33 -1.28 13.10
N TYR A 7 4.30 -0.22 13.91
CA TYR A 7 5.49 0.33 14.59
C TYR A 7 6.60 0.81 13.64
N ARG A 8 6.29 1.10 12.37
CA ARG A 8 7.27 1.48 11.33
C ARG A 8 8.45 0.49 11.25
N LYS A 9 8.17 -0.80 11.42
CA LYS A 9 9.20 -1.84 11.27
C LYS A 9 9.57 -1.94 9.79
N LYS A 10 10.87 -1.93 9.53
CA LYS A 10 11.46 -2.06 8.18
C LYS A 10 11.35 -3.50 7.66
N VAL A 11 10.13 -3.93 7.33
CA VAL A 11 9.81 -5.32 6.94
C VAL A 11 9.49 -5.48 5.46
N ILE A 12 9.38 -4.40 4.70
CA ILE A 12 9.06 -4.47 3.27
C ILE A 12 10.38 -4.66 2.52
N THR A 13 10.64 -5.88 2.08
CA THR A 13 11.71 -6.20 1.13
C THR A 13 11.24 -5.99 -0.31
N SER A 14 12.15 -6.05 -1.27
CA SER A 14 11.81 -5.97 -2.70
C SER A 14 10.81 -7.05 -3.12
N GLU A 15 10.93 -8.28 -2.59
CA GLU A 15 10.01 -9.38 -2.86
C GLU A 15 8.62 -9.12 -2.25
N ILE A 16 8.57 -8.63 -1.01
CA ILE A 16 7.31 -8.27 -0.35
C ILE A 16 6.65 -7.11 -1.10
N LEU A 17 7.42 -6.11 -1.55
CA LEU A 17 6.93 -4.97 -2.30
C LEU A 17 6.30 -5.41 -3.64
N GLN A 18 6.97 -6.29 -4.38
CA GLN A 18 6.44 -6.86 -5.62
C GLN A 18 5.15 -7.66 -5.37
N GLN A 19 5.09 -8.45 -4.30
CA GLN A 19 3.89 -9.21 -3.97
C GLN A 19 2.74 -8.29 -3.52
N LEU A 20 3.04 -7.23 -2.76
CA LEU A 20 2.07 -6.21 -2.38
C LEU A 20 1.48 -5.52 -3.60
N ASN A 21 2.29 -5.15 -4.60
CA ASN A 21 1.82 -4.56 -5.85
C ASN A 21 0.74 -5.44 -6.49
N LYS A 22 1.05 -6.72 -6.73
CA LYS A 22 0.11 -7.69 -7.32
C LYS A 22 -1.18 -7.81 -6.50
N ILE A 23 -1.07 -7.93 -5.18
CA ILE A 23 -2.25 -8.03 -4.30
C ILE A 23 -3.11 -6.77 -4.38
N PHE A 24 -2.50 -5.59 -4.37
CA PHE A 24 -3.24 -4.34 -4.45
C PHE A 24 -3.91 -4.16 -5.80
N ASP A 25 -3.22 -4.48 -6.89
CA ASP A 25 -3.77 -4.44 -8.25
C ASP A 25 -5.02 -5.33 -8.36
N GLU A 26 -4.89 -6.62 -8.02
CA GLU A 26 -6.01 -7.56 -8.02
C GLU A 26 -7.16 -7.14 -7.10
N THR A 27 -6.84 -6.55 -5.95
CA THR A 27 -7.86 -6.09 -4.99
C THR A 27 -8.56 -4.83 -5.51
N CYS A 28 -7.85 -3.91 -6.18
CA CYS A 28 -8.46 -2.74 -6.81
C CYS A 28 -9.43 -3.17 -7.91
N SER A 29 -9.01 -4.08 -8.81
CA SER A 29 -9.87 -4.54 -9.90
C SER A 29 -11.17 -5.19 -9.41
N LYS A 30 -11.11 -5.97 -8.31
CA LYS A 30 -12.30 -6.58 -7.68
C LYS A 30 -13.30 -5.57 -7.10
N TRP A 31 -12.86 -4.34 -6.85
CA TRP A 31 -13.69 -3.23 -6.37
C TRP A 31 -14.05 -2.22 -7.46
N GLU A 32 -13.86 -2.58 -8.74
CA GLU A 32 -14.06 -1.67 -9.87
C GLU A 32 -13.24 -0.37 -9.71
N CYS A 33 -12.08 -0.47 -9.08
CA CYS A 33 -11.09 0.59 -8.94
C CYS A 33 -9.83 0.20 -9.71
N GLU A 34 -8.97 1.17 -10.01
CA GLU A 34 -7.73 0.93 -10.76
C GLU A 34 -6.52 1.38 -9.95
N LEU A 35 -5.50 0.53 -9.84
CA LEU A 35 -4.21 0.90 -9.27
C LEU A 35 -3.37 1.57 -10.38
N VAL A 36 -3.23 2.88 -10.30
CA VAL A 36 -2.53 3.69 -11.32
C VAL A 36 -1.02 3.65 -11.09
N GLU A 37 -0.59 3.86 -9.85
CA GLU A 37 0.82 3.77 -9.46
C GLU A 37 0.96 3.12 -8.09
N PHE A 38 2.07 2.39 -7.93
CA PHE A 38 2.43 1.74 -6.70
C PHE A 38 3.94 1.86 -6.47
N ASN A 39 4.31 2.36 -5.30
CA ASN A 39 5.69 2.34 -4.85
C ASN A 39 5.73 2.18 -3.33
N GLY A 40 6.91 2.01 -2.76
CA GLY A 40 7.06 1.95 -1.32
C GLY A 40 8.51 1.94 -0.87
N GLU A 41 8.65 2.11 0.43
CA GLU A 41 9.89 2.01 1.15
C GLU A 41 9.84 0.82 2.11
N VAL A 42 10.90 0.64 2.87
CA VAL A 42 11.07 -0.50 3.79
C VAL A 42 10.01 -0.57 4.90
N ASP A 43 9.31 0.53 5.23
CA ASP A 43 8.33 0.59 6.32
C ASP A 43 6.94 1.13 5.90
N HIS A 44 6.73 1.51 4.65
CA HIS A 44 5.43 1.98 4.15
C HIS A 44 5.28 1.86 2.63
N VAL A 45 4.05 1.91 2.13
CA VAL A 45 3.71 1.89 0.70
C VAL A 45 2.79 3.03 0.32
N HIS A 46 2.96 3.51 -0.91
CA HIS A 46 2.16 4.55 -1.57
C HIS A 46 1.37 3.93 -2.71
N LEU A 47 0.07 4.20 -2.76
CA LEU A 47 -0.83 3.77 -3.82
C LEU A 47 -1.53 4.98 -4.43
N LEU A 48 -1.49 5.12 -5.75
CA LEU A 48 -2.35 6.02 -6.51
C LEU A 48 -3.46 5.20 -7.13
N ILE A 49 -4.71 5.56 -6.87
CA ILE A 49 -5.87 4.76 -7.25
C ILE A 49 -6.92 5.65 -7.90
N THR A 50 -7.43 5.22 -9.05
CA THR A 50 -8.69 5.73 -9.61
C THR A 50 -9.84 5.06 -8.88
N PHE A 51 -10.63 5.86 -8.16
CA PHE A 51 -11.66 5.37 -7.24
C PHE A 51 -13.06 5.48 -7.84
N ASN A 52 -13.83 4.38 -7.78
CA ASN A 52 -15.26 4.40 -8.16
C ASN A 52 -16.09 5.03 -7.02
N PRO A 53 -16.75 6.18 -7.24
CA PRO A 53 -17.47 6.91 -6.19
C PRO A 53 -18.68 6.17 -5.61
N LYS A 54 -19.16 5.10 -6.27
CA LYS A 54 -20.22 4.23 -5.74
C LYS A 54 -19.74 3.36 -4.58
N VAL A 55 -18.44 3.15 -4.47
CA VAL A 55 -17.81 2.35 -3.42
C VAL A 55 -17.70 3.16 -2.14
N GLN A 56 -17.90 2.52 -0.99
CA GLN A 56 -17.60 3.16 0.29
C GLN A 56 -16.09 3.10 0.56
N LEU A 57 -15.44 4.28 0.52
CA LEU A 57 -13.99 4.42 0.64
C LEU A 57 -13.40 3.71 1.87
N SER A 58 -14.04 3.84 3.03
CA SER A 58 -13.57 3.20 4.27
C SER A 58 -13.59 1.68 4.20
N LYS A 59 -14.60 1.08 3.56
CA LYS A 59 -14.67 -0.38 3.34
C LYS A 59 -13.63 -0.85 2.35
N PHE A 60 -13.41 -0.09 1.28
CA PHE A 60 -12.38 -0.38 0.30
C PHE A 60 -10.98 -0.41 0.93
N ILE A 61 -10.62 0.63 1.68
CA ILE A 61 -9.33 0.72 2.37
C ILE A 61 -9.17 -0.39 3.41
N ALA A 62 -10.23 -0.68 4.17
CA ALA A 62 -10.22 -1.79 5.13
C ALA A 62 -9.94 -3.12 4.43
N ASN A 63 -10.53 -3.35 3.25
CA ASN A 63 -10.31 -4.57 2.48
C ASN A 63 -8.88 -4.65 1.92
N LEU A 64 -8.37 -3.56 1.32
CA LEU A 64 -6.98 -3.48 0.85
C LEU A 64 -5.99 -3.88 1.96
N LYS A 65 -6.12 -3.29 3.16
CA LYS A 65 -5.26 -3.59 4.29
C LYS A 65 -5.43 -5.02 4.82
N THR A 66 -6.67 -5.53 4.82
CA THR A 66 -6.97 -6.87 5.34
C THR A 66 -6.43 -7.96 4.42
N VAL A 67 -6.69 -7.86 3.10
CA VAL A 67 -6.25 -8.83 2.10
C VAL A 67 -4.72 -8.84 1.99
N SER A 68 -4.11 -7.66 1.85
CA SER A 68 -2.63 -7.55 1.80
C SER A 68 -1.98 -8.10 3.07
N SER A 69 -2.46 -7.71 4.26
CA SER A 69 -1.94 -8.25 5.53
C SER A 69 -2.06 -9.77 5.61
N ARG A 70 -3.21 -10.33 5.23
CA ARG A 70 -3.44 -11.78 5.31
C ARG A 70 -2.53 -12.55 4.36
N LEU A 71 -2.42 -12.12 3.10
CA LEU A 71 -1.65 -12.83 2.08
C LEU A 71 -0.14 -12.69 2.34
N ILE A 72 0.36 -11.50 2.66
CA ILE A 72 1.78 -11.31 3.00
C ILE A 72 2.16 -12.09 4.26
N ARG A 73 1.31 -12.13 5.29
CA ARG A 73 1.58 -12.95 6.48
C ARG A 73 1.54 -14.46 6.20
N ARG A 74 0.79 -14.91 5.21
CA ARG A 74 0.77 -16.31 4.78
C ARG A 74 2.06 -16.64 4.04
N ASP A 75 2.46 -15.79 3.10
CA ASP A 75 3.55 -16.07 2.16
C ASP A 75 4.94 -15.80 2.76
N PHE A 76 5.03 -14.91 3.75
CA PHE A 76 6.29 -14.47 4.38
C PHE A 76 6.29 -14.66 5.91
N ALA A 77 5.56 -15.66 6.41
CA ALA A 77 5.38 -15.89 7.85
C ALA A 77 6.70 -15.95 8.63
N ASP A 78 7.64 -16.78 8.16
CA ASP A 78 8.92 -17.02 8.83
C ASP A 78 9.82 -15.77 8.88
N TYR A 79 9.77 -14.94 7.84
CA TYR A 79 10.48 -13.68 7.80
C TYR A 79 9.86 -12.66 8.77
N LEU A 80 8.53 -12.52 8.76
CA LEU A 80 7.81 -11.56 9.60
C LEU A 80 7.85 -11.92 11.08
N ALA A 81 7.99 -13.20 11.43
CA ALA A 81 8.16 -13.67 12.81
C ALA A 81 9.39 -13.07 13.50
N ARG A 82 10.39 -12.61 12.73
CA ARG A 82 11.57 -11.89 13.25
C ARG A 82 11.25 -10.49 13.76
N PHE A 83 10.13 -9.91 13.34
CA PHE A 83 9.74 -8.53 13.64
C PHE A 83 8.47 -8.42 14.49
N TYR A 84 7.54 -9.39 14.37
CA TYR A 84 6.25 -9.37 15.05
C TYR A 84 5.97 -10.68 15.78
N THR A 85 5.53 -10.58 17.03
CA THR A 85 5.00 -11.71 17.81
C THR A 85 3.51 -11.95 17.58
N LYS A 86 2.82 -10.99 16.98
CA LYS A 86 1.38 -11.03 16.67
C LYS A 86 1.18 -10.95 15.15
N PRO A 87 0.05 -11.45 14.61
CA PRO A 87 -0.25 -11.45 13.18
C PRO A 87 -0.64 -10.05 12.67
N LEU A 88 0.32 -9.13 12.67
CA LEU A 88 0.16 -7.73 12.30
C LEU A 88 1.03 -7.43 11.08
N LEU A 89 0.59 -6.48 10.24
CA LEU A 89 1.42 -5.93 9.17
C LEU A 89 1.30 -4.42 9.15
N TRP A 90 0.07 -3.90 9.07
CA TRP A 90 -0.21 -2.47 9.00
C TRP A 90 -0.53 -1.87 10.37
N THR A 91 -0.26 -0.57 10.52
CA THR A 91 -0.88 0.24 11.57
C THR A 91 -2.40 0.33 11.36
N GLY A 92 -3.15 0.73 12.39
CA GLY A 92 -4.60 0.94 12.27
C GLY A 92 -4.94 2.15 11.40
N SER A 93 -4.13 3.21 11.47
CA SER A 93 -4.29 4.43 10.68
C SER A 93 -3.97 4.24 9.19
N TYR A 94 -4.44 5.17 8.37
CA TYR A 94 -4.10 5.30 6.96
C TYR A 94 -4.23 6.77 6.57
N PHE A 95 -3.56 7.16 5.49
CA PHE A 95 -3.71 8.50 4.91
C PHE A 95 -4.33 8.40 3.52
N VAL A 96 -5.36 9.21 3.28
CA VAL A 96 -5.96 9.40 1.95
C VAL A 96 -6.12 10.89 1.70
N ALA A 97 -5.69 11.31 0.53
CA ALA A 97 -5.97 12.62 -0.03
C ALA A 97 -6.53 12.42 -1.44
N SER A 98 -7.49 13.27 -1.83
CA SER A 98 -7.92 13.38 -3.22
C SER A 98 -6.90 14.22 -3.99
N CYS A 99 -6.54 13.76 -5.18
CA CYS A 99 -5.78 14.56 -6.13
C CYS A 99 -6.80 15.09 -7.15
N GLY A 100 -7.30 16.31 -6.94
CA GLY A 100 -8.21 16.94 -7.89
C GLY A 100 -7.43 17.48 -9.10
N GLY A 101 -7.67 16.95 -10.29
CA GLY A 101 -7.16 17.52 -11.56
C GLY A 101 -5.64 17.42 -11.79
N VAL A 102 -4.91 16.73 -10.92
CA VAL A 102 -3.46 16.55 -11.04
C VAL A 102 -3.22 15.32 -11.92
N THR A 103 -2.78 15.56 -13.16
CA THR A 103 -2.43 14.50 -14.11
C THR A 103 -1.14 13.79 -13.65
N ILE A 104 -0.89 12.58 -14.16
CA ILE A 104 0.26 11.72 -13.82
C ILE A 104 1.59 12.49 -13.90
N GLU A 105 1.69 13.50 -14.76
CA GLU A 105 2.85 14.36 -14.95
C GLU A 105 3.24 15.16 -13.70
N GLN A 106 2.27 15.67 -12.93
CA GLN A 106 2.53 16.45 -11.71
C GLN A 106 2.86 15.57 -10.49
N LEU A 107 2.42 14.31 -10.50
CA LEU A 107 2.83 13.30 -9.53
C LEU A 107 4.25 12.81 -9.78
N LYS A 108 4.67 12.70 -11.05
CA LYS A 108 6.06 12.47 -11.41
C LYS A 108 6.98 13.57 -10.89
N GLU A 109 6.62 14.84 -11.05
CA GLU A 109 7.38 15.95 -10.46
C GLU A 109 7.46 15.84 -8.92
N TYR A 110 6.39 15.43 -8.24
CA TYR A 110 6.40 15.23 -6.79
C TYR A 110 7.32 14.08 -6.34
N VAL A 111 7.38 12.99 -7.10
CA VAL A 111 8.28 11.85 -6.86
C VAL A 111 9.73 12.20 -7.22
N GLU A 112 9.96 12.96 -8.28
CA GLU A 112 11.29 13.45 -8.69
C GLU A 112 11.89 14.45 -7.68
N HIS A 113 11.05 15.20 -6.97
CA HIS A 113 11.48 16.11 -5.90
C HIS A 113 11.51 15.48 -4.50
N GLN A 114 11.12 14.22 -4.34
CA GLN A 114 11.41 13.47 -3.12
C GLN A 114 12.82 12.91 -3.21
N SER A 115 13.73 13.51 -2.43
CA SER A 115 15.11 13.08 -2.30
C SER A 115 15.19 11.56 -2.09
N THR A 116 15.66 10.87 -3.13
CA THR A 116 16.05 9.46 -3.03
C THR A 116 17.21 9.39 -2.05
N PRO A 117 17.14 8.61 -0.96
CA PRO A 117 18.28 8.46 -0.07
C PRO A 117 19.43 7.78 -0.83
N ILE A 118 20.64 8.31 -0.66
CA ILE A 118 21.89 7.64 -1.05
C ILE A 118 22.14 6.46 -0.10
#